data_AF-A0A382LEV1-F1
#
_entry.id   AF-A0A382LEV1-F1
#
_cell.length_a   1.000
_cell.length_b   1.000
_cell.length_c   1.000
_cell.angle_alpha   90.00
_cell.angle_beta   90.00
_cell.angle_gamma   90.00
#
_symmetry.space_group_name_H-M   'P 1'
#
loop_
_entity.id
_entity.type
_entity.pdbx_description
1 polymer ?
#
loop_
_entity_poly.entity_id
_entity_poly.type
_entity_poly.pdbx_seq_one_letter_code
_entity_poly.pdbx_strand_id
1 'polypeptide(L)' 'MNDNVFEGVRACVFDAYGTLFDVHSAVGRHSARLTDASAVSMLWRTKQLEYTWLRTLM' A
#
# COMPACT_ATOMS: atom_id res chain seq x y z
N MET A 1 28.47 14.85 13.25
CA MET A 1 28.18 13.64 12.45
C MET A 1 27.13 14.04 11.44
N ASN A 2 27.57 14.63 10.32
CA ASN A 2 26.72 14.83 9.14
C ASN A 2 27.14 13.74 8.17
N ASP A 3 26.69 12.51 8.44
CA ASP A 3 26.83 11.45 7.45
C ASP A 3 25.73 11.70 6.44
N ASN A 4 26.12 12.23 5.29
CA ASN A 4 25.19 12.48 4.21
C ASN A 4 24.81 11.12 3.59
N VAL A 5 23.76 10.49 4.15
CA VAL A 5 23.32 9.11 3.86
C VAL A 5 23.02 8.87 2.37
N PHE A 6 22.92 9.95 1.58
CA PHE A 6 22.62 9.92 0.15
C PHE A 6 23.83 10.23 -0.74
N GLU A 7 25.04 10.34 -0.19
CA GLU A 7 26.24 10.55 -1.01
C GLU A 7 26.42 9.41 -2.03
N GLY A 8 26.49 9.75 -3.32
CA GLY A 8 26.59 8.78 -4.41
C GLY A 8 25.28 8.12 -4.85
N VAL A 9 24.15 8.39 -4.18
CA VAL A 9 22.83 7.90 -4.62
C VAL A 9 22.36 8.70 -5.84
N ARG A 10 22.09 8.00 -6.95
CA ARG A 10 21.66 8.64 -8.22
C ARG A 10 20.15 8.62 -8.45
N ALA A 11 19.42 7.74 -7.77
CA ALA A 11 17.97 7.64 -7.89
C ALA A 11 17.38 7.06 -6.61
N CYS A 12 16.16 7.51 -6.29
CA CYS A 12 15.33 6.96 -5.22
C CYS A 12 14.08 6.36 -5.87
N VAL A 13 13.85 5.06 -5.65
CA VAL A 13 12.69 4.34 -6.18
C VAL A 13 11.78 4.00 -5.02
N PHE A 14 10.50 4.32 -5.17
CA PHE A 14 9.48 4.11 -4.15
C PHE A 14 8.45 3.13 -4.70
N ASP A 15 7.97 2.24 -3.83
CA ASP A 15 6.74 1.52 -4.10
C ASP A 15 5.57 2.52 -4.19
N ALA A 16 4.51 2.14 -4.89
CA ALA A 16 3.34 3.01 -5.08
C ALA A 16 2.33 2.83 -3.93
N TYR A 17 1.75 1.63 -3.81
CA TYR A 17 0.55 1.40 -3.00
C TYR A 17 0.89 1.07 -1.54
N GLY A 18 0.70 2.03 -0.66
CA GLY A 18 1.08 1.96 0.77
C GLY A 18 2.36 2.73 1.10
N THR A 19 3.03 3.27 0.08
CA THR A 19 4.20 4.18 0.25
C THR A 19 3.88 5.58 -0.26
N LEU A 20 3.55 5.74 -1.55
CA LEU A 20 3.15 7.03 -2.12
C LEU A 20 1.64 7.25 -2.09
N PHE A 21 0.85 6.18 -2.21
CA PHE A 21 -0.61 6.23 -2.22
C PHE A 21 -1.21 5.53 -1.01
N ASP A 22 -2.16 6.20 -0.34
CA ASP A 22 -2.94 5.61 0.74
C ASP A 22 -4.00 4.63 0.19
N VAL A 23 -3.79 3.35 0.50
CA VAL A 23 -4.66 2.24 0.10
C VAL A 23 -6.01 2.25 0.80
N HIS A 24 -6.15 2.92 1.94
CA HIS A 24 -7.40 3.01 2.69
C HIS A 24 -8.33 4.10 2.14
N SER A 25 -7.78 5.06 1.39
CA SER A 25 -8.53 6.20 0.83
C SER A 25 -9.70 5.80 -0.08
N ALA A 26 -9.60 4.66 -0.77
CA ALA A 26 -10.67 4.17 -1.65
C ALA A 26 -11.92 3.78 -0.87
N VAL A 27 -11.74 3.05 0.23
CA VAL A 27 -12.83 2.64 1.12
C VAL A 27 -13.29 3.80 1.98
N GLY A 28 -12.37 4.63 2.47
CA GLY A 28 -12.67 5.83 3.25
C GLY A 28 -13.64 6.77 2.54
N ARG A 29 -13.42 7.02 1.23
CA ARG A 29 -14.30 7.85 0.37
C ARG A 29 -15.73 7.33 0.25
N HIS A 30 -15.96 6.04 0.51
CA HIS A 30 -17.26 5.40 0.41
C HIS A 30 -17.73 4.77 1.73
N SER A 31 -17.11 5.16 2.85
CA SER A 31 -17.37 4.59 4.16
C SER A 31 -18.84 4.62 4.58
N ALA A 32 -19.56 5.71 4.27
CA ALA A 32 -20.98 5.85 4.55
C ALA A 32 -21.89 4.82 3.84
N ARG A 33 -21.38 4.11 2.82
CA ARG A 33 -22.11 3.08 2.07
C ARG A 33 -21.83 1.66 2.59
N LEU A 34 -21.00 1.53 3.62
CA LEU A 34 -20.50 0.25 4.12
C LEU A 34 -20.83 0.10 5.60
N THR A 35 -21.25 -1.09 6.00
CA THR A 35 -21.57 -1.39 7.41
C THR A 35 -20.32 -1.37 8.29
N ASP A 36 -19.20 -1.90 7.80
CA ASP A 36 -17.89 -1.85 8.46
C ASP A 36 -16.80 -1.55 7.43
N ALA A 37 -16.60 -0.26 7.17
CA ALA A 37 -15.63 0.22 6.20
C ALA A 37 -14.17 -0.16 6.57
N SER A 38 -13.85 -0.21 7.87
CA SER A 38 -12.50 -0.54 8.33
C SER A 38 -12.17 -2.01 8.04
N ALA A 39 -13.07 -2.92 8.44
CA ALA A 39 -12.89 -4.35 8.18
C ALA A 39 -12.83 -4.65 6.67
N VAL A 40 -13.66 -3.99 5.86
CA VAL A 40 -13.63 -4.11 4.39
C VAL A 40 -12.29 -3.65 3.84
N SER A 41 -11.78 -2.49 4.26
CA SER A 41 -10.51 -1.97 3.78
C SER A 41 -9.33 -2.88 4.10
N MET A 42 -9.30 -3.41 5.33
CA MET A 42 -8.27 -4.35 5.78
C MET A 42 -8.33 -5.65 5.00
N LEU A 43 -9.52 -6.26 4.92
CA LEU A 43 -9.70 -7.53 4.22
C LEU A 43 -9.33 -7.42 2.74
N TRP A 44 -9.76 -6.33 2.08
CA TRP A 44 -9.48 -6.12 0.67
C TRP A 44 -7.97 -6.01 0.41
N ARG A 45 -7.24 -5.21 1.20
CA ARG A 45 -5.79 -5.06 1.04
C ARG A 45 -5.05 -6.38 1.27
N THR A 46 -5.43 -7.14 2.30
CA THR A 46 -4.83 -8.45 2.59
C THR A 46 -5.04 -9.41 1.42
N LYS A 47 -6.28 -9.57 0.95
CA LYS A 47 -6.59 -10.49 -0.16
C LYS A 47 -5.94 -10.08 -1.47
N GLN A 48 -5.85 -8.77 -1.73
CA GLN A 48 -5.13 -8.25 -2.90
C GLN A 48 -3.67 -8.72 -2.90
N LEU A 49 -2.94 -8.56 -1.79
CA LEU A 49 -1.54 -8.97 -1.69
C LEU A 49 -1.39 -10.50 -1.79
N GLU A 50 -2.20 -11.25 -1.05
CA GLU A 50 -2.21 -12.73 -1.12
C GLU A 50 -2.39 -13.23 -2.55
N TYR A 51 -3.33 -12.64 -3.31
CA TYR A 51 -3.59 -13.04 -4.69
C TYR A 51 -2.43 -12.71 -5.63
N THR A 52 -1.70 -11.61 -5.41
CA THR A 52 -0.50 -11.33 -6.20
C THR A 52 0.58 -12.39 -6.00
N TRP A 53 0.75 -12.88 -4.76
CA TRP A 53 1.74 -13.92 -4.45
C TRP A 53 1.36 -15.29 -5.00
N LEU A 54 0.08 -15.66 -4.91
CA LEU A 54 -0.43 -16.90 -5.48
C LEU A 54 -0.27 -16.94 -7.01
N ARG A 55 -0.43 -15.79 -7.69
CA ARG A 55 -0.28 -15.70 -9.14
C ARG A 55 1.17 -15.74 -9.63
N THR A 56 2.14 -15.47 -8.77
CA THR A 56 3.58 -15.59 -9.09
C THR A 56 4.16 -16.98 -8.84
N LEU A 57 3.38 -17.88 -8.23
CA LEU A 57 3.78 -19.26 -7.89
C LEU A 57 3.26 -20.32 -8.89
N MET A 58 2.46 -19.89 -9.88
CA MET A 58 1.98 -20.71 -11.02
C MET A 58 2.67 -20.28 -12.30
#